data_AF-A0A1N6KDY8-F1
#
_entry.id   AF-A0A1N6KDY8-F1
#
_cell.length_a   1.000
_cell.length_b   1.000
_cell.length_c   1.000
_cell.angle_alpha   90.00
_cell.angle_beta   90.00
_cell.angle_gamma   90.00
#
_symmetry.space_group_name_H-M   'P 1'
#
loop_
_entity.id
_entity.type
_entity.pdbx_description
1 polymer ?
#
loop_
_entity_poly.entity_id
_entity_poly.type
_entity_poly.pdbx_seq_one_letter_code
_entity_poly.pdbx_strand_id
1 'polypeptide(L)'
;MTIRVSKLLLVMSMALLASLVSFGNLTDYGSNLAFVQHVFRMDTIFPGSAIGYRAITSPIIQNAGYVLIIALETVTAVCCWIGTFTMWRARRADHSTFNRSKRWAIAGLTLGFLTWQVAFMSIGSECGCPPRGMAKKARSGSSRHLRWC
;
A
#
# COMPACT_ATOMS: atom_id res chain seq x y z
N MET A 1 -9.70 -6.28 30.66
CA MET A 1 -8.63 -5.38 30.16
C MET A 1 -7.98 -5.86 28.85
N THR A 2 -7.88 -7.18 28.62
CA THR A 2 -7.27 -7.80 27.44
C THR A 2 -7.75 -7.22 26.09
N ILE A 3 -9.06 -7.04 25.89
CA ILE A 3 -9.62 -6.50 24.64
C ILE A 3 -9.11 -5.07 24.34
N ARG A 4 -8.97 -4.22 25.36
CA ARG A 4 -8.52 -2.83 25.16
C ARG A 4 -7.04 -2.78 24.77
N VAL A 5 -6.22 -3.62 25.40
CA VAL A 5 -4.79 -3.76 25.08
C VAL A 5 -4.61 -4.34 23.67
N SER A 6 -5.37 -5.38 23.31
CA SER A 6 -5.34 -5.96 21.97
C SER A 6 -5.64 -4.92 20.88
N LYS A 7 -6.69 -4.10 21.05
CA LYS A 7 -6.99 -3.01 20.10
C LYS A 7 -5.85 -2.01 19.97
N LEU A 8 -5.17 -1.69 21.07
CA LEU A 8 -4.05 -0.76 21.08
C LEU A 8 -2.82 -1.33 20.36
N LEU A 9 -2.49 -2.60 20.63
CA LEU A 9 -1.40 -3.29 19.95
C LEU A 9 -1.63 -3.37 18.45
N LEU A 10 -2.85 -3.68 18.00
CA LEU A 10 -3.18 -3.70 16.57
C LEU A 10 -2.96 -2.34 15.89
N VAL A 11 -3.42 -1.24 16.50
CA VAL A 11 -3.24 0.11 15.95
C VAL A 11 -1.76 0.51 16.00
N MET A 12 -1.04 0.16 17.05
CA MET A 12 0.39 0.44 17.19
C MET A 12 1.21 -0.31 16.13
N SER A 13 0.92 -1.59 15.88
CA SER A 13 1.56 -2.37 14.82
C SER A 13 1.31 -1.74 13.45
N MET A 14 0.09 -1.26 13.19
CA MET A 14 -0.21 -0.56 11.94
C MET A 14 0.50 0.79 11.83
N ALA A 15 0.59 1.54 12.94
CA ALA A 15 1.33 2.81 12.98
C ALA A 15 2.81 2.59 12.66
N LEU A 16 3.42 1.54 13.23
CA LEU A 16 4.80 1.16 12.97
C LEU A 16 5.01 0.78 11.50
N LEU A 17 4.14 -0.08 10.93
CA LEU A 17 4.21 -0.47 9.53
C LEU A 17 4.13 0.75 8.62
N ALA A 18 3.11 1.61 8.80
CA ALA A 18 2.92 2.80 7.98
C ALA A 18 4.10 3.77 8.09
N SER A 19 4.71 3.88 9.28
CA SER A 19 5.92 4.70 9.48
C SER A 19 7.12 4.15 8.73
N LEU A 20 7.33 2.83 8.75
CA LEU A 20 8.43 2.18 8.03
C LEU A 20 8.25 2.29 6.51
N VAL A 21 7.01 2.15 6.01
CA VAL A 21 6.71 2.29 4.57
C VAL A 21 6.95 3.73 4.12
N SER A 22 6.38 4.72 4.83
CA SER A 22 6.62 6.14 4.53
C SER A 22 8.10 6.50 4.61
N PHE A 23 8.81 6.02 5.63
CA PHE A 23 10.25 6.23 5.77
C PHE A 23 11.03 5.60 4.61
N GLY A 24 10.74 4.36 4.24
CA GLY A 24 11.40 3.68 3.12
C GLY A 24 11.20 4.43 1.80
N ASN A 25 9.98 4.92 1.55
CA ASN A 25 9.65 5.74 0.39
C ASN A 25 10.37 7.10 0.38
N LEU A 26 10.63 7.68 1.55
CA LEU A 26 11.39 8.93 1.66
C LEU A 26 12.91 8.71 1.50
N THR A 27 13.45 7.64 2.08
CA THR A 27 14.91 7.38 2.06
C THR A 27 15.40 6.83 0.73
N ASP A 28 14.60 6.01 0.05
CA ASP A 28 14.93 5.44 -1.25
C ASP A 28 13.94 5.95 -2.31
N TYR A 29 13.85 7.27 -2.43
CA TYR A 29 12.90 7.93 -3.31
C TYR A 29 13.09 7.54 -4.79
N GLY A 30 14.35 7.39 -5.24
CA GLY A 30 14.67 7.11 -6.64
C GLY A 30 14.18 5.73 -7.11
N SER A 31 14.44 4.69 -6.33
CA SER A 31 14.06 3.31 -6.68
C SER A 31 12.55 3.11 -6.59
N ASN A 32 11.92 3.67 -5.57
CA ASN A 32 10.47 3.56 -5.39
C ASN A 32 9.68 4.42 -6.39
N LEU A 33 10.21 5.59 -6.79
CA LEU A 33 9.63 6.35 -7.89
C LEU A 33 9.69 5.54 -9.19
N ALA A 34 10.82 4.88 -9.49
CA ALA A 34 10.93 4.03 -10.68
C ALA A 34 9.87 2.92 -10.68
N PHE A 35 9.61 2.29 -9.54
CA PHE A 35 8.51 1.31 -9.40
C PHE A 35 7.14 1.91 -9.74
N VAL A 36 6.81 3.10 -9.21
CA VAL A 36 5.54 3.77 -9.53
C VAL A 36 5.49 4.16 -11.00
N GLN A 37 6.60 4.60 -11.59
CA GLN A 37 6.66 4.90 -13.02
C GLN A 37 6.40 3.66 -13.87
N HIS A 38 6.92 2.49 -13.50
CA HIS A 38 6.59 1.23 -14.18
C HIS A 38 5.09 0.92 -14.10
N VAL A 39 4.49 1.05 -12.92
CA VAL A 39 3.03 0.85 -12.73
C VAL A 39 2.24 1.82 -13.60
N PHE A 40 2.56 3.12 -13.59
CA PHE A 40 1.84 4.13 -14.37
C PHE A 40 2.06 4.02 -15.88
N ARG A 41 3.24 3.55 -16.31
CA ARG A 41 3.55 3.30 -17.72
C ARG A 41 2.92 2.01 -18.25
N MET A 42 2.42 1.14 -17.36
CA MET A 42 1.83 -0.15 -17.74
C MET A 42 2.79 -0.97 -18.64
N ASP A 43 4.10 -0.86 -18.43
CA ASP A 43 5.10 -1.42 -19.34
C ASP A 43 5.28 -2.94 -19.22
N THR A 44 4.59 -3.57 -18.28
CA THR A 44 4.55 -5.03 -18.10
C THR A 44 3.28 -5.69 -18.66
N ILE A 45 2.37 -4.92 -19.27
CA ILE A 45 1.14 -5.49 -19.87
C ILE A 45 1.44 -6.31 -21.13
N PHE A 46 0.49 -7.19 -21.49
CA PHE A 46 0.61 -8.02 -22.69
C PHE A 46 0.69 -7.19 -23.98
N PRO A 47 1.62 -7.54 -24.90
CA PRO A 47 1.61 -6.97 -26.24
C PRO A 47 0.29 -7.33 -26.93
N GLY A 48 -0.45 -6.30 -27.37
CA GLY A 48 -1.78 -6.43 -27.97
C GLY A 48 -2.97 -6.30 -27.00
N SER A 49 -2.74 -5.91 -25.73
CA SER A 49 -3.83 -5.62 -24.80
C SER A 49 -4.46 -4.24 -25.04
N ALA A 50 -5.79 -4.17 -25.08
CA ALA A 50 -6.55 -2.94 -25.29
C ALA A 50 -6.57 -2.01 -24.07
N ILE A 51 -5.82 -2.30 -23.00
CA ILE A 51 -5.83 -1.55 -21.72
C ILE A 51 -4.71 -0.49 -21.70
N GLY A 52 -3.71 -0.60 -22.58
CA GLY A 52 -2.58 0.32 -22.66
C GLY A 52 -2.93 1.79 -22.96
N TYR A 53 -4.17 2.10 -23.37
CA TYR A 53 -4.61 3.49 -23.56
C TYR A 53 -4.60 4.32 -22.26
N ARG A 54 -4.58 3.67 -21.10
CA ARG A 54 -4.51 4.34 -19.77
C ARG A 54 -3.09 4.62 -19.32
N ALA A 55 -2.07 4.25 -20.09
CA ALA A 55 -0.68 4.48 -19.73
C ALA A 55 -0.42 5.98 -19.58
N ILE A 56 -0.05 6.40 -18.37
CA ILE A 56 0.31 7.78 -18.08
C ILE A 56 1.82 7.89 -18.26
N THR A 57 2.26 8.54 -19.33
CA THR A 57 3.69 8.72 -19.65
C THR A 57 4.27 10.03 -19.11
N SER A 58 3.42 10.97 -18.67
CA SER A 58 3.87 12.27 -18.16
C SER A 58 4.60 12.12 -16.82
N PRO A 59 5.89 12.47 -16.74
CA PRO A 59 6.68 12.33 -15.51
C PRO A 59 6.18 13.24 -14.38
N ILE A 60 5.51 14.35 -14.71
CA ILE A 60 4.92 15.26 -13.73
C ILE A 60 3.77 14.57 -12.99
N ILE A 61 2.88 13.88 -13.71
CA ILE A 61 1.74 13.17 -13.12
C ILE A 61 2.22 11.97 -12.29
N GLN A 62 3.24 11.26 -12.77
CA GLN A 62 3.86 10.15 -12.05
C GLN A 62 4.49 10.60 -10.73
N ASN A 63 5.23 11.71 -10.75
CA ASN A 63 5.79 12.31 -9.53
C ASN A 63 4.70 12.78 -8.57
N ALA A 64 3.66 13.45 -9.07
CA ALA A 64 2.54 13.90 -8.24
C ALA A 64 1.79 12.72 -7.60
N GLY A 65 1.57 11.64 -8.35
CA GLY A 65 0.97 10.40 -7.84
C GLY A 65 1.83 9.76 -6.76
N TYR A 66 3.15 9.71 -6.95
CA TYR A 66 4.06 9.16 -5.95
C TYR A 66 4.09 9.99 -4.67
N VAL A 67 4.19 11.32 -4.78
CA VAL A 67 4.13 12.23 -3.62
C VAL A 67 2.80 12.08 -2.87
N LEU A 68 1.68 11.89 -3.59
CA LEU A 68 0.38 11.65 -2.97
C LEU A 68 0.36 10.34 -2.17
N ILE A 69 0.95 9.26 -2.68
CA ILE A 69 1.06 7.98 -1.96
C ILE A 69 1.84 8.17 -0.66
N ILE A 70 3.02 8.79 -0.71
CA ILE A 70 3.84 9.05 0.48
C ILE A 70 3.06 9.91 1.49
N ALA A 71 2.35 10.94 1.01
CA ALA A 71 1.53 11.78 1.87
C ALA A 71 0.43 10.98 2.58
N LEU A 72 -0.29 10.10 1.87
CA LEU A 72 -1.35 9.27 2.43
C LEU A 72 -0.81 8.25 3.45
N GLU A 73 0.33 7.62 3.16
CA GLU A 73 1.02 6.73 4.10
C GLU A 73 1.46 7.46 5.37
N THR A 74 2.00 8.67 5.21
CA THR A 74 2.46 9.50 6.32
C THR A 74 1.29 9.97 7.18
N VAL A 75 0.19 10.43 6.57
CA VAL A 75 -1.03 10.82 7.29
C VAL A 75 -1.64 9.62 8.01
N THR A 76 -1.60 8.43 7.41
CA THR A 76 -2.02 7.18 8.05
C THR A 76 -1.18 6.89 9.29
N ALA A 77 0.14 6.96 9.18
CA ALA A 77 1.05 6.74 10.30
C ALA A 77 0.77 7.72 11.45
N VAL A 78 0.66 9.02 11.14
CA VAL A 78 0.36 10.07 12.12
C VAL A 78 -0.99 9.84 12.81
N CYS A 79 -2.06 9.57 12.05
CA CYS A 79 -3.39 9.29 12.61
C CYS A 79 -3.36 8.06 13.54
N CYS A 80 -2.69 6.99 13.14
CA CYS A 80 -2.55 5.78 13.94
C CYS A 80 -1.71 6.00 15.22
N TRP A 81 -0.65 6.81 15.16
CA TRP A 81 0.12 7.19 16.35
C TRP A 81 -0.70 8.04 17.32
N ILE A 82 -1.42 9.05 16.82
CA ILE A 82 -2.34 9.86 17.63
C ILE A 82 -3.40 8.96 18.27
N GLY A 83 -4.01 8.06 17.49
CA GLY A 83 -5.01 7.10 17.98
C GLY A 83 -4.45 6.15 19.04
N THR A 84 -3.22 5.65 18.86
CA THR A 84 -2.54 4.81 19.85
C THR A 84 -2.33 5.58 21.16
N PHE A 85 -1.84 6.82 21.09
CA PHE A 85 -1.59 7.65 22.27
C PHE A 85 -2.87 8.03 23.01
N THR A 86 -3.93 8.43 22.30
CA THR A 86 -5.23 8.76 22.91
C THR A 86 -5.87 7.53 23.55
N MET A 87 -5.80 6.37 22.91
CA MET A 87 -6.29 5.11 23.48
C MET A 87 -5.47 4.66 24.69
N TRP A 88 -4.15 4.85 24.67
CA TRP A 88 -3.26 4.52 25.80
C TRP A 88 -3.61 5.34 27.04
N ARG A 89 -3.83 6.66 26.86
CA ARG A 89 -4.25 7.55 27.96
C ARG A 89 -5.63 7.19 28.50
N ALA A 90 -6.57 6.84 27.63
CA ALA A 90 -7.94 6.47 28.01
C ALA A 90 -8.09 4.99 28.44
N ARG A 91 -7.01 4.20 28.55
CA ARG A 91 -7.10 2.74 28.74
C ARG A 91 -7.84 2.31 30.00
N ARG A 92 -7.76 3.11 31.07
CA ARG A 92 -8.45 2.90 32.36
C ARG A 92 -9.72 3.76 32.53
N ALA A 93 -10.07 4.57 31.53
CA ALA A 93 -11.26 5.41 31.59
C ALA A 93 -12.56 4.60 31.41
N ASP A 94 -13.69 5.26 31.64
CA ASP A 94 -15.02 4.71 31.38
C ASP A 94 -15.21 4.32 29.89
N HIS A 95 -16.27 3.57 29.62
CA HIS A 95 -16.54 3.04 28.28
C HIS A 95 -16.78 4.12 27.22
N SER A 96 -17.42 5.24 27.59
CA SER A 96 -17.73 6.34 26.67
C SER A 96 -16.45 7.07 26.26
N THR A 97 -15.60 7.39 27.23
CA THR A 97 -14.31 8.06 27.00
C THR A 97 -13.37 7.19 26.15
N PHE A 98 -13.30 5.88 26.41
CA PHE A 98 -12.53 4.96 25.57
C PHE A 98 -13.12 4.81 24.16
N ASN A 99 -14.44 4.94 24.00
CA ASN A 99 -15.05 4.87 22.68
C ASN A 99 -14.65 6.07 21.81
N ARG A 100 -14.64 7.26 22.40
CA ARG A 100 -14.28 8.51 21.72
C ARG A 100 -12.80 8.57 21.33
N SER A 101 -11.91 7.98 22.14
CA SER A 101 -10.46 7.99 21.87
C SER A 101 -10.06 7.21 20.61
N LYS A 102 -10.91 6.28 20.13
CA LYS A 102 -10.67 5.46 18.94
C LYS A 102 -10.83 6.22 17.62
N ARG A 103 -11.39 7.44 17.61
CA ARG A 103 -11.71 8.17 16.36
C ARG A 103 -10.50 8.30 15.42
N TRP A 104 -9.34 8.68 15.98
CA TRP A 104 -8.09 8.82 15.22
C TRP A 104 -7.55 7.48 14.72
N ALA A 105 -7.64 6.44 15.53
CA ALA A 105 -7.25 5.09 15.13
C ALA A 105 -8.13 4.59 13.97
N ILE A 106 -9.45 4.77 14.04
CA ILE A 106 -10.37 4.37 12.97
C ILE A 106 -10.06 5.14 11.68
N ALA A 107 -9.90 6.47 11.76
CA ALA A 107 -9.57 7.29 10.60
C ALA A 107 -8.25 6.86 9.94
N GLY A 108 -7.19 6.63 10.74
CA GLY A 108 -5.90 6.15 10.24
C GLY A 108 -6.00 4.76 9.62
N LEU A 109 -6.65 3.82 10.29
CA LEU A 109 -6.84 2.45 9.75
C LEU A 109 -7.63 2.45 8.44
N THR A 110 -8.70 3.24 8.34
CA THR A 110 -9.49 3.36 7.11
C THR A 110 -8.68 4.00 5.99
N LEU A 111 -7.96 5.09 6.27
CA LEU A 111 -7.13 5.76 5.28
C LEU A 111 -6.02 4.83 4.78
N GLY A 112 -5.35 4.13 5.70
CA GLY A 112 -4.36 3.13 5.37
C GLY A 112 -4.93 2.04 4.48
N PHE A 113 -6.00 1.40 4.92
CA PHE A 113 -6.66 0.35 4.14
C PHE A 113 -6.99 0.81 2.72
N LEU A 114 -7.59 2.00 2.56
CA LEU A 114 -7.90 2.55 1.24
C LEU A 114 -6.64 2.83 0.42
N THR A 115 -5.59 3.34 1.03
CA THR A 115 -4.31 3.61 0.36
C THR A 115 -3.72 2.31 -0.19
N TRP A 116 -3.59 1.27 0.65
CA TRP A 116 -3.03 -0.01 0.20
C TRP A 116 -3.94 -0.73 -0.81
N GLN A 117 -5.24 -0.78 -0.52
CA GLN A 117 -6.19 -1.49 -1.38
C GLN A 117 -6.34 -0.80 -2.74
N VAL A 118 -6.56 0.52 -2.78
CA VAL A 118 -6.78 1.23 -4.05
C VAL A 118 -5.47 1.38 -4.82
N ALA A 119 -4.39 1.86 -4.18
CA ALA A 119 -3.16 2.14 -4.90
C ALA A 119 -2.43 0.88 -5.37
N PHE A 120 -2.36 -0.17 -4.56
CA PHE A 120 -1.58 -1.36 -4.90
C PHE A 120 -2.46 -2.49 -5.42
N MET A 121 -3.56 -2.83 -4.73
CA MET A 121 -4.37 -3.97 -5.14
C MET A 121 -5.28 -3.67 -6.33
N SER A 122 -5.87 -2.48 -6.44
CA SER A 122 -6.71 -2.13 -7.60
C SER A 122 -5.88 -1.60 -8.76
N ILE A 123 -5.07 -0.55 -8.56
CA ILE A 123 -4.29 0.06 -9.65
C ILE A 123 -3.08 -0.81 -10.01
N GLY A 124 -2.34 -1.29 -9.01
CA GLY A 124 -1.15 -2.11 -9.24
C GLY A 124 -1.43 -3.44 -9.94
N SER A 125 -2.57 -4.11 -9.66
CA SER A 125 -2.92 -5.38 -10.30
C SER A 125 -3.36 -5.23 -11.77
N GLU A 126 -3.94 -4.09 -12.14
CA GLU A 126 -4.29 -3.80 -13.54
C GLU A 126 -3.04 -3.63 -14.41
N CYS A 127 -1.99 -3.03 -13.86
CA CYS A 127 -0.73 -2.79 -14.56
C CYS A 127 0.22 -4.00 -14.49
N GLY A 128 0.21 -4.73 -13.36
CA GLY A 128 1.04 -5.90 -13.09
C GLY A 128 0.37 -7.20 -13.51
N CYS A 129 0.13 -7.40 -14.81
CA CYS A 129 -0.21 -8.72 -15.32
C CYS A 129 1.09 -9.45 -15.72
N PRO A 130 1.48 -10.56 -15.07
CA PRO A 130 2.75 -11.23 -15.38
C PRO A 130 2.73 -11.79 -16.80
N PRO A 131 3.87 -11.82 -17.53
CA PRO A 131 3.91 -12.35 -18.88
C PRO A 131 3.46 -13.82 -18.96
N ARG A 132 2.49 -14.10 -19.84
CA ARG A 132 2.00 -15.35 -20.46
C ARG A 132 3.14 -16.14 -21.12
N GLY A 133 4.33 -16.17 -20.55
CA GLY A 133 5.28 -17.27 -20.77
C GLY A 133 4.72 -18.60 -20.28
N MET A 134 3.74 -18.59 -19.35
CA MET A 134 3.13 -19.83 -18.81
C MET A 134 1.87 -20.32 -19.53
N ALA A 135 1.21 -19.51 -20.38
CA ALA A 135 0.01 -19.97 -21.07
C ALA A 135 0.30 -20.72 -22.39
N LYS A 136 1.47 -20.51 -23.02
CA LYS A 136 1.85 -21.25 -24.23
C LYS A 136 2.60 -22.56 -23.94
N LYS A 137 3.28 -22.69 -22.79
CA LYS A 137 4.07 -23.88 -22.46
C LYS A 137 3.25 -25.08 -21.93
N ALA A 138 1.96 -24.88 -21.60
CA ALA A 138 1.05 -25.97 -21.25
C ALA A 138 0.45 -26.69 -22.47
N ARG A 139 0.58 -26.14 -23.70
CA ARG A 139 0.13 -26.79 -24.95
C ARG A 139 1.23 -27.49 -25.74
N SER A 140 2.50 -27.26 -25.43
CA SER A 140 3.61 -27.95 -26.09
C SER A 140 4.48 -28.62 -25.04
N GLY A 141 4.25 -29.92 -24.81
CA GLY A 141 5.00 -30.75 -23.88
C GLY A 141 6.49 -30.86 -24.24
N SER A 142 7.27 -29.82 -23.90
CA SER A 142 8.71 -29.82 -24.08
C SER A 142 9.37 -29.35 -22.79
N SER A 143 9.65 -30.35 -21.95
CA SER A 143 10.61 -30.26 -20.84
C SER A 143 11.99 -30.01 -21.41
N ARG A 144 12.41 -28.74 -21.49
CA ARG A 144 13.82 -28.41 -21.57
C ARG A 144 14.11 -27.13 -20.79
N HIS A 145 14.92 -27.34 -19.75
CA HIS A 145 15.72 -26.42 -18.95
C HIS A 145 15.09 -25.08 -18.53
N LEU A 146 14.49 -25.11 -17.35
CA LEU A 146 14.29 -23.95 -16.49
C LEU A 146 15.68 -23.46 -16.03
N ARG A 147 16.20 -22.42 -16.66
CA ARG A 147 17.18 -21.52 -16.03
C ARG A 147 16.38 -20.32 -15.53
N TRP A 148 16.06 -20.34 -14.25
CA TRP A 148 15.70 -19.16 -13.48
C TRP A 148 16.99 -18.55 -12.92
N CYS A 149 16.92 -17.30 -12.47
CA CYS A 149 17.90 -16.67 -11.59
C CYS A 149 18.43 -17.62 -10.51
#